data_AF-A0AA44ELQ5-F1
#
_entry.id   AF-A0AA44ELQ5-F1
#
_cell.length_a   1.000
_cell.length_b   1.000
_cell.length_c   1.000
_cell.angle_alpha   90.00
_cell.angle_beta   90.00
_cell.angle_gamma   90.00
#
_symmetry.space_group_name_H-M   'P 1'
#
loop_
_entity.id
_entity.type
_entity.pdbx_description
1 polymer ?
#
loop_
_entity_poly.entity_id
_entity_poly.type
_entity_poly.pdbx_seq_one_letter_code
_entity_poly.pdbx_strand_id
1 'polypeptide(L)'
;MSQKTLGELENGVSSLIERNLQLVDFYVANGIEFLGDAQIGKVIHCAGARWSSPTGPDAPDELKLKFRGEDQAINFGAARALVQKSQVYLAAALEVSKATIQQLEGNSIGPHAPAYEKLKRWYEKEGITFTGWGDVATGKFFGVGVRWTRIKAISEQWSENT
;
A
#
# COMPACT_ATOMS: atom_id res chain seq x y z
N MET A 1 -8.86 -5.14 -40.06
CA MET A 1 -9.53 -4.45 -38.94
C MET A 1 -10.08 -3.14 -39.45
N SER A 2 -11.34 -2.80 -39.15
CA SER A 2 -12.01 -1.59 -39.67
C SER A 2 -11.66 -0.39 -38.79
N GLN A 3 -11.52 0.81 -39.38
CA GLN A 3 -11.28 2.06 -38.64
C GLN A 3 -12.35 2.33 -37.57
N LYS A 4 -13.58 1.84 -37.77
CA LYS A 4 -14.66 1.89 -36.77
C LYS A 4 -14.32 1.12 -35.49
N THR A 5 -13.68 -0.03 -35.61
CA THR A 5 -13.34 -0.91 -34.48
C THR A 5 -12.17 -0.34 -33.66
N LEU A 6 -11.25 0.38 -34.31
CA LEU A 6 -10.15 1.06 -33.61
C LEU A 6 -10.65 2.27 -32.81
N GLY A 7 -11.54 3.09 -33.40
CA GLY A 7 -12.10 4.26 -32.74
C GLY A 7 -12.98 3.92 -31.53
N GLU A 8 -13.68 2.79 -31.53
CA GLU A 8 -14.44 2.31 -30.36
C GLU A 8 -13.52 1.83 -29.22
N LEU A 9 -12.42 1.16 -29.56
CA LEU A 9 -11.37 0.79 -28.60
C LEU A 9 -10.63 2.02 -28.05
N GLU A 10 -10.28 2.98 -28.91
CA GLU A 10 -9.61 4.23 -28.53
C GLU A 10 -10.49 5.11 -27.64
N ASN A 11 -11.79 5.24 -27.95
CA ASN A 11 -12.73 5.96 -27.09
C ASN A 11 -12.94 5.26 -25.75
N GLY A 12 -12.97 3.92 -25.74
CA GLY A 12 -13.02 3.14 -24.50
C GLY A 12 -11.77 3.36 -23.64
N VAL A 13 -10.57 3.34 -24.24
CA VAL A 13 -9.29 3.58 -23.56
C VAL A 13 -9.17 5.03 -23.07
N SER A 14 -9.59 6.02 -23.87
CA SER A 14 -9.63 7.42 -23.46
C SER A 14 -10.56 7.64 -22.26
N SER A 15 -11.74 7.02 -22.27
CA SER A 15 -12.67 7.13 -21.12
C SER A 15 -12.11 6.48 -19.85
N LEU A 16 -11.35 5.39 -19.95
CA LEU A 16 -10.67 4.76 -18.81
C LEU A 16 -9.54 5.62 -18.27
N ILE A 17 -8.77 6.28 -19.14
CA ILE A 17 -7.70 7.21 -18.73
C ILE A 17 -8.30 8.40 -17.98
N GLU A 18 -9.34 9.03 -18.53
CA GLU A 18 -10.03 10.15 -17.87
C GLU A 18 -10.60 9.73 -16.51
N ARG A 19 -11.24 8.56 -16.43
CA ARG A 19 -11.77 8.01 -15.16
C ARG A 19 -10.66 7.76 -14.14
N ASN A 20 -9.53 7.21 -14.58
CA ASN A 20 -8.39 6.95 -13.71
C ASN A 20 -7.78 8.26 -13.19
N LEU A 21 -7.69 9.29 -14.02
CA LEU A 21 -7.22 10.61 -13.58
C LEU A 21 -8.19 11.22 -12.55
N GLN A 22 -9.50 11.13 -12.77
CA GLN A 22 -10.50 11.57 -11.80
C GLN A 22 -10.37 10.84 -10.45
N LEU A 23 -10.08 9.53 -10.48
CA LEU A 23 -9.81 8.76 -9.26
C LEU A 23 -8.53 9.23 -8.57
N VAL A 24 -7.46 9.47 -9.34
CA VAL A 24 -6.21 10.00 -8.80
C VAL A 24 -6.46 11.34 -8.11
N ASP A 25 -7.13 12.27 -8.78
CA ASP A 25 -7.47 13.58 -8.23
C ASP A 25 -8.32 13.47 -6.96
N PHE A 26 -9.32 12.58 -6.97
CA PHE A 26 -10.14 12.32 -5.81
C PHE A 26 -9.31 11.83 -4.61
N TYR A 27 -8.43 10.84 -4.81
CA TYR A 27 -7.62 10.30 -3.73
C TYR A 27 -6.59 11.32 -3.23
N VAL A 28 -5.94 12.06 -4.12
CA VAL A 28 -4.99 13.13 -3.76
C VAL A 28 -5.70 14.24 -2.97
N ALA A 29 -6.89 14.66 -3.38
CA ALA A 29 -7.69 15.65 -2.65
C ALA A 29 -8.10 15.16 -1.25
N ASN A 30 -8.24 13.85 -1.05
CA ASN A 30 -8.49 13.23 0.26
C ASN A 30 -7.20 12.95 1.05
N GLY A 31 -6.05 13.42 0.57
CA GLY A 31 -4.77 13.31 1.24
C GLY A 31 -4.04 11.99 1.01
N ILE A 32 -4.33 11.23 -0.05
CA ILE A 32 -3.54 10.06 -0.44
C ILE A 32 -2.41 10.47 -1.39
N GLU A 33 -1.20 10.00 -1.09
CA GLU A 33 -0.06 10.04 -2.00
C GLU A 33 0.11 8.69 -2.68
N PHE A 34 0.14 8.67 -4.02
CA PHE A 34 0.53 7.50 -4.79
C PHE A 34 2.05 7.38 -4.82
N LEU A 35 2.55 6.18 -4.53
CA LEU A 35 3.96 5.86 -4.47
C LEU A 35 4.37 5.02 -5.67
N GLY A 36 5.60 5.20 -6.15
CA GLY A 36 6.20 4.39 -7.19
C GLY A 36 7.41 5.09 -7.80
N ASP A 37 8.39 4.29 -8.22
CA ASP A 37 9.55 4.76 -8.98
C ASP A 37 9.24 4.59 -10.47
N ALA A 38 9.07 5.70 -11.18
CA ALA A 38 8.99 5.69 -12.64
C ALA A 38 10.41 5.74 -13.25
N GLN A 39 10.73 4.81 -14.14
CA GLN A 39 11.90 4.89 -15.01
C GLN A 39 11.44 4.93 -16.46
N ILE A 40 11.97 5.87 -17.25
CA ILE A 40 11.65 5.98 -18.68
C ILE A 40 11.97 4.64 -19.36
N GLY A 41 10.98 4.07 -20.04
CA GLY A 41 11.09 2.79 -20.74
C GLY A 41 10.93 1.53 -19.87
N LYS A 42 10.55 1.65 -18.60
CA LYS A 42 10.30 0.50 -17.71
C LYS A 42 8.99 0.64 -16.92
N VAL A 43 8.50 -0.50 -16.42
CA VAL A 43 7.32 -0.57 -15.55
C VAL A 43 7.59 0.17 -14.23
N ILE A 44 6.57 0.81 -13.66
CA ILE A 44 6.65 1.46 -12.34
C ILE A 44 7.07 0.43 -11.29
N HIS A 45 8.16 0.70 -10.59
CA HIS A 45 8.62 -0.14 -9.49
C HIS A 45 8.10 0.40 -8.14
N CYS A 46 8.04 -0.47 -7.12
CA CYS A 46 7.70 -0.06 -5.75
C CYS A 46 6.33 0.63 -5.60
N ALA A 47 5.35 0.27 -6.44
CA ALA A 47 4.04 0.90 -6.44
C ALA A 47 3.34 0.77 -5.07
N GLY A 48 2.59 1.79 -4.68
CA GLY A 48 1.88 1.80 -3.40
C GLY A 48 1.08 3.07 -3.18
N ALA A 49 0.57 3.23 -1.97
CA ALA A 49 -0.13 4.43 -1.55
C ALA A 49 0.03 4.65 -0.04
N ARG A 50 0.04 5.90 0.38
CA ARG A 50 0.06 6.30 1.79
C ARG A 50 -0.73 7.57 2.03
N TRP A 51 -1.04 7.85 3.29
CA TRP A 51 -1.48 9.19 3.66
C TRP A 51 -0.36 10.21 3.41
N SER A 52 -0.76 11.40 2.98
CA SER A 52 0.13 12.55 2.89
C SER A 52 0.71 12.83 4.27
N SER A 53 1.98 13.20 4.30
CA SER A 53 2.69 13.36 5.56
C SER A 53 3.66 14.53 5.53
N PRO A 54 3.97 15.12 6.69
CA PRO A 54 5.07 16.07 6.79
C PRO A 54 6.40 15.40 6.39
N THR A 55 7.41 16.21 6.09
CA THR A 55 8.73 15.77 5.62
C THR A 55 9.50 14.91 6.64
N GLY A 56 9.00 14.80 7.88
CA GLY A 56 9.54 13.92 8.91
C GLY A 56 9.09 14.32 10.31
N PRO A 57 9.62 13.65 11.35
CA PRO A 57 9.28 13.91 12.75
C PRO A 57 9.63 15.33 13.21
N ASP A 58 10.64 15.95 12.58
CA ASP A 58 11.13 17.29 12.91
C ASP A 58 10.25 18.42 12.34
N ALA A 59 9.16 18.09 11.64
CA ALA A 59 8.24 19.10 11.12
C ALA A 59 7.58 19.89 12.27
N PRO A 60 7.33 21.20 12.10
CA PRO A 60 6.60 21.99 13.10
C PRO A 60 5.21 21.43 13.38
N ASP A 61 4.76 21.50 14.63
CA ASP A 61 3.46 20.92 15.04
C ASP A 61 2.28 21.57 14.31
N GLU A 62 2.34 22.89 14.04
CA GLU A 62 1.35 23.61 13.23
C GLU A 62 1.21 23.03 11.82
N LEU A 63 2.30 22.49 11.26
CA LEU A 63 2.29 21.83 9.96
C LEU A 63 1.71 20.42 10.08
N LYS A 64 2.07 19.66 11.14
CA LYS A 64 1.55 18.31 11.39
C LYS A 64 0.02 18.28 11.53
N LEU A 65 -0.59 19.32 12.11
CA LEU A 65 -2.05 19.46 12.25
C LEU A 65 -2.81 19.47 10.91
N LYS A 66 -2.13 19.75 9.79
CA LYS A 66 -2.74 19.72 8.44
C LYS A 66 -2.80 18.32 7.86
N PHE A 67 -2.12 17.35 8.47
CA PHE A 67 -2.02 15.98 7.97
C PHE A 67 -2.83 15.03 8.84
N ARG A 68 -3.18 13.89 8.24
CA ARG A 68 -3.90 12.83 8.93
C ARG A 68 -2.95 12.07 9.85
N GLY A 69 -3.19 12.18 11.15
CA GLY A 69 -2.55 11.36 12.18
C GLY A 69 -3.35 10.09 12.47
N GLU A 70 -2.68 8.95 12.48
CA GLU A 70 -3.25 7.63 12.80
C GLU A 70 -2.79 7.15 14.18
N ASP A 71 -3.54 6.23 14.77
CA ASP A 71 -3.19 5.59 16.05
C ASP A 71 -2.22 4.42 15.90
N GLN A 72 -2.01 3.92 14.68
CA GLN A 72 -1.09 2.83 14.38
C GLN A 72 -0.20 3.17 13.17
N ALA A 73 1.05 2.73 13.22
CA ALA A 73 2.03 2.94 12.15
C ALA A 73 1.74 2.12 10.87
N ILE A 74 0.91 1.08 11.00
CA ILE A 74 0.72 0.02 10.01
C ILE A 74 -0.75 -0.06 9.64
N ASN A 75 -1.02 -0.24 8.34
CA ASN A 75 -2.35 -0.51 7.84
C ASN A 75 -2.39 -1.87 7.15
N PHE A 76 -2.83 -2.91 7.87
CA PHE A 76 -2.93 -4.26 7.33
C PHE A 76 -4.00 -4.40 6.24
N GLY A 77 -5.07 -3.59 6.29
CA GLY A 77 -6.10 -3.58 5.26
C GLY A 77 -5.53 -3.10 3.92
N ALA A 78 -4.72 -2.05 3.94
CA ALA A 78 -4.02 -1.55 2.76
C ALA A 78 -3.00 -2.59 2.25
N ALA A 79 -2.24 -3.24 3.13
CA ALA A 79 -1.31 -4.31 2.74
C ALA A 79 -2.06 -5.46 2.05
N ARG A 80 -3.19 -5.90 2.61
CA ARG A 80 -4.02 -6.97 2.03
C ARG A 80 -4.54 -6.59 0.65
N ALA A 81 -5.03 -5.36 0.51
CA ALA A 81 -5.52 -4.85 -0.76
C ALA A 81 -4.41 -4.84 -1.81
N LEU A 82 -3.17 -4.48 -1.43
CA LEU A 82 -2.03 -4.44 -2.32
C LEU A 82 -1.61 -5.84 -2.80
N VAL A 83 -1.57 -6.84 -1.90
CA VAL A 83 -1.23 -8.24 -2.26
C VAL A 83 -2.39 -9.04 -2.86
N GLN A 84 -3.62 -8.49 -2.84
CA GLN A 84 -4.85 -9.10 -3.34
C GLN A 84 -5.14 -10.50 -2.76
N LYS A 85 -4.85 -10.70 -1.47
CA LYS A 85 -5.19 -11.94 -0.75
C LYS A 85 -6.45 -11.76 0.09
N SER A 86 -7.19 -12.85 0.30
CA SER A 86 -8.37 -12.82 1.18
C SER A 86 -7.96 -12.98 2.65
N GLN A 87 -8.80 -12.48 3.57
CA GLN A 87 -8.58 -12.69 5.01
C GLN A 87 -8.57 -14.18 5.38
N VAL A 88 -9.35 -15.01 4.67
CA VAL A 88 -9.40 -16.47 4.87
C VAL A 88 -8.06 -17.11 4.53
N TYR A 89 -7.44 -16.68 3.42
CA TYR A 89 -6.12 -17.15 3.03
C TYR A 89 -5.06 -16.80 4.08
N LEU A 90 -5.06 -15.55 4.56
CA LEU A 90 -4.11 -15.11 5.59
C LEU A 90 -4.31 -15.86 6.92
N ALA A 91 -5.56 -16.05 7.33
CA ALA A 91 -5.90 -16.81 8.53
C ALA A 91 -5.33 -18.23 8.48
N ALA A 92 -5.48 -18.91 7.34
CA ALA A 92 -4.91 -20.24 7.13
C ALA A 92 -3.37 -20.21 7.10
N ALA A 93 -2.76 -19.28 6.36
CA ALA A 93 -1.30 -19.17 6.25
C ALA A 93 -0.60 -18.84 7.58
N LEU A 94 -1.30 -18.14 8.47
CA LEU A 94 -0.79 -17.71 9.77
C LEU A 94 -1.31 -18.56 10.93
N GLU A 95 -2.12 -19.58 10.67
CA GLU A 95 -2.73 -20.44 11.70
C GLU A 95 -3.44 -19.62 12.79
N VAL A 96 -4.17 -18.58 12.38
CA VAL A 96 -4.99 -17.73 13.26
C VAL A 96 -6.43 -17.72 12.78
N SER A 97 -7.34 -17.24 13.62
CA SER A 97 -8.74 -17.10 13.21
C SER A 97 -8.90 -15.95 12.19
N LYS A 98 -9.90 -16.06 11.30
CA LYS A 98 -10.31 -14.95 10.42
C LYS A 98 -10.68 -13.71 11.23
N ALA A 99 -11.32 -13.89 12.40
CA ALA A 99 -11.70 -12.81 13.29
C ALA A 99 -10.46 -12.03 13.79
N THR A 100 -9.37 -12.72 14.08
CA THR A 100 -8.09 -12.10 14.47
C THR A 100 -7.53 -11.23 13.34
N ILE A 101 -7.57 -11.70 12.09
CA ILE A 101 -7.14 -10.88 10.93
C ILE A 101 -8.04 -9.65 10.79
N GLN A 102 -9.36 -9.80 10.92
CA GLN A 102 -10.30 -8.68 10.85
C GLN A 102 -10.07 -7.67 11.98
N GLN A 103 -9.76 -8.12 13.20
CA GLN A 103 -9.43 -7.24 14.32
C GLN A 103 -8.11 -6.50 14.11
N LEU A 104 -7.10 -7.15 13.51
CA LEU A 104 -5.84 -6.50 13.12
C LEU A 104 -6.06 -5.44 12.05
N GLU A 105 -6.81 -5.75 10.99
CA GLU A 105 -7.14 -4.78 9.93
C GLU A 105 -8.00 -3.62 10.44
N GLY A 106 -8.85 -3.86 11.43
CA GLY A 106 -9.67 -2.85 12.10
C GLY A 106 -8.99 -2.14 13.26
N ASN A 107 -7.67 -2.32 13.45
CA ASN A 107 -6.87 -1.71 14.52
C ASN A 107 -7.39 -1.98 15.95
N SER A 108 -8.22 -3.03 16.13
CA SER A 108 -8.84 -3.37 17.42
C SER A 108 -7.86 -4.10 18.34
N ILE A 109 -6.83 -4.72 17.77
CA ILE A 109 -5.71 -5.30 18.50
C ILE A 109 -4.41 -4.66 18.02
N GLY A 110 -3.61 -4.21 18.99
CA GLY A 110 -2.42 -3.40 18.73
C GLY A 110 -1.12 -4.19 18.61
N PRO A 111 0.02 -3.49 18.56
CA PRO A 111 1.35 -4.06 18.33
C PRO A 111 1.80 -5.11 19.36
N HIS A 112 1.22 -5.13 20.55
CA HIS A 112 1.56 -6.09 21.60
C HIS A 112 0.98 -7.49 21.36
N ALA A 113 0.03 -7.64 20.43
CA ALA A 113 -0.54 -8.95 20.12
C ALA A 113 0.46 -9.80 19.30
N PRO A 114 0.72 -11.07 19.65
CA PRO A 114 1.63 -11.93 18.88
C PRO A 114 1.25 -12.07 17.39
N ALA A 115 -0.05 -12.04 17.10
CA ALA A 115 -0.57 -12.10 15.73
C ALA A 115 -0.20 -10.87 14.90
N TYR A 116 0.00 -9.70 15.53
CA TYR A 116 0.40 -8.46 14.86
C TYR A 116 1.77 -8.62 14.19
N GLU A 117 2.77 -9.03 14.98
CA GLU A 117 4.13 -9.25 14.45
C GLU A 117 4.18 -10.39 13.44
N LYS A 118 3.40 -11.46 13.65
CA LYS A 118 3.31 -12.57 12.68
C LYS A 118 2.79 -12.09 11.32
N LEU A 119 1.71 -11.30 11.32
CA LEU A 119 1.11 -10.76 10.10
C LEU A 119 2.02 -9.71 9.43
N LYS A 120 2.64 -8.82 10.21
CA LYS A 120 3.62 -7.84 9.73
C LYS A 120 4.77 -8.51 8.98
N ARG A 121 5.41 -9.50 9.61
CA ARG A 121 6.53 -10.24 9.00
C ARG A 121 6.12 -11.00 7.75
N TRP A 122 4.90 -11.53 7.73
CA TRP A 122 4.37 -12.20 6.53
C TRP A 122 4.28 -11.23 5.36
N TYR A 123 3.71 -10.04 5.55
CA TYR A 123 3.67 -9.02 4.50
C TYR A 123 5.05 -8.53 4.06
N GLU A 124 5.97 -8.33 5.01
CA GLU A 124 7.35 -7.95 4.70
C GLU A 124 8.05 -9.02 3.85
N LYS A 125 7.79 -10.31 4.12
CA LYS A 125 8.28 -11.43 3.32
C LYS A 125 7.67 -11.48 1.91
N GLU A 126 6.40 -11.10 1.78
CA GLU A 126 5.75 -10.92 0.46
C GLU A 126 6.25 -9.69 -0.30
N GLY A 127 7.18 -8.92 0.28
CA GLY A 127 7.76 -7.74 -0.36
C GLY A 127 6.94 -6.48 -0.16
N ILE A 128 6.17 -6.37 0.92
CA ILE A 128 5.49 -5.12 1.31
C ILE A 128 6.38 -4.32 2.28
N THR A 129 6.48 -3.02 2.05
CA THR A 129 7.04 -2.04 2.98
C THR A 129 5.91 -1.17 3.55
N PHE A 130 5.87 -1.03 4.87
CA PHE A 130 5.01 -0.07 5.56
C PHE A 130 5.71 1.29 5.66
N THR A 131 4.99 2.37 5.38
CA THR A 131 5.59 3.72 5.22
C THR A 131 5.36 4.67 6.39
N GLY A 132 4.56 4.26 7.39
CA GLY A 132 4.20 5.09 8.52
C GLY A 132 5.40 5.36 9.44
N TRP A 133 5.47 6.59 9.94
CA TRP A 133 6.45 7.00 10.96
C TRP A 133 5.72 7.66 12.14
N GLY A 134 6.27 7.50 13.33
CA GLY A 134 5.66 7.96 14.57
C GLY A 134 6.23 9.30 15.04
N ASP A 135 5.35 10.17 15.52
CA ASP A 135 5.71 11.37 16.26
C ASP A 135 5.59 11.09 17.77
N VAL A 136 6.72 11.11 18.47
CA VAL A 136 6.79 10.78 19.91
C VAL A 136 6.05 11.82 20.75
N ALA A 137 6.03 13.09 20.32
CA ALA A 137 5.39 14.17 21.07
C ALA A 137 3.87 14.03 21.11
N THR A 138 3.27 13.61 20.00
CA THR A 138 1.81 13.50 19.85
C THR A 138 1.30 12.06 20.01
N GLY A 139 2.19 11.07 19.95
CA GLY A 139 1.83 9.65 19.94
C GLY A 139 1.09 9.22 18.66
N LYS A 140 1.11 10.06 17.62
CA LYS A 140 0.43 9.81 16.34
C LYS A 140 1.40 9.32 15.28
N PHE A 141 0.88 8.60 14.30
CA PHE A 141 1.63 8.14 13.14
C PHE A 141 1.19 8.90 11.89
N PHE A 142 2.16 9.33 11.10
CA PHE A 142 1.94 10.02 9.83
C PHE A 142 2.52 9.21 8.68
N GLY A 143 2.03 9.44 7.46
CA GLY A 143 2.55 8.72 6.29
C GLY A 143 2.19 7.25 6.27
N VAL A 144 1.19 6.84 7.06
CA VAL A 144 0.76 5.44 7.17
C VAL A 144 0.23 4.97 5.82
N GLY A 145 0.76 3.84 5.36
CA GLY A 145 0.53 3.32 4.03
C GLY A 145 1.41 2.14 3.73
N VAL A 146 1.37 1.70 2.48
CA VAL A 146 2.05 0.50 2.00
C VAL A 146 2.59 0.71 0.60
N ARG A 147 3.69 0.04 0.29
CA ARG A 147 4.20 -0.08 -1.07
C ARG A 147 4.94 -1.38 -1.29
N TRP A 148 5.11 -1.77 -2.54
CA TRP A 148 6.03 -2.85 -2.90
C TRP A 148 7.48 -2.45 -2.59
N THR A 149 8.25 -3.40 -2.10
CA THR A 149 9.70 -3.32 -1.91
C THR A 149 10.39 -3.58 -3.25
N ARG A 150 11.58 -3.01 -3.45
CA ARG A 150 12.38 -3.11 -4.69
C ARG A 150 12.93 -4.53 -4.98
N ILE A 151 12.72 -5.53 -4.12
CA ILE A 151 13.32 -6.87 -4.23
C ILE A 151 12.18 -7.85 -4.59
N LYS A 152 12.14 -8.53 -5.73
CA LYS A 152 13.15 -9.41 -6.36
C LYS A 152 13.53 -8.93 -7.77
N ALA A 153 14.79 -8.52 -7.95
CA ALA A 153 15.44 -8.74 -9.24
C ALA A 153 15.48 -10.27 -9.47
N ILE A 154 15.24 -10.67 -10.69
CA ILE A 154 15.14 -12.06 -11.14
C ILE A 154 16.44 -12.79 -10.78
N SER A 155 16.45 -13.55 -9.69
CA SER A 155 17.52 -14.48 -9.35
C SER A 155 16.91 -15.76 -8.80
N GLU A 156 16.29 -16.55 -9.69
CA GLU A 156 16.02 -18.01 -9.57
C GLU A 156 15.07 -18.47 -10.70
N GLN A 157 15.42 -18.13 -11.95
CA GLN A 157 14.84 -18.78 -13.13
C GLN A 157 15.93 -19.43 -14.01
N TRP A 158 17.13 -19.60 -13.45
CA TRP A 158 18.30 -20.18 -14.12
C TRP A 158 18.90 -21.38 -13.36
N SER A 159 18.11 -22.12 -12.57
CA SER A 159 18.58 -23.36 -11.89
C SER A 159 17.77 -24.61 -12.22
N GLU A 160 16.90 -24.60 -13.24
CA GLU A 160 16.18 -25.80 -13.71
C GLU A 160 16.52 -26.18 -15.16
N ASN A 161 17.74 -25.91 -15.64
CA ASN A 161 18.19 -26.40 -16.95
C ASN A 161 19.68 -26.78 -16.98
N THR A 162 20.13 -27.63 -16.06
CA THR A 162 21.35 -28.43 -16.21
C THR A 162 21.14 -29.76 -15.49
#